data_AF-A0A1F7FSG4-F1
#
_entry.id   AF-A0A1F7FSG4-F1
#
_cell.length_a   1.000
_cell.length_b   1.000
_cell.length_c   1.000
_cell.angle_alpha   90.00
_cell.angle_beta   90.00
_cell.angle_gamma   90.00
#
_symmetry.space_group_name_H-M   'P 1'
#
loop_
_entity.id
_entity.type
_entity.pdbx_description
1 polymer ?
#
loop_
_entity_poly.entity_id
_entity_poly.type
_entity_poly.pdbx_seq_one_letter_code
_entity_poly.pdbx_strand_id
1 'polypeptide(L)'
;MIETLSLETLVQSSDVIALVDVVGVKSVGRMPSKVEVVANLVTVNEPLKGGVAVGESLKIKTYRGIEDNPDLVEGSRVLLFLNRADNHYTVVNGVQGWWPVDEDGKFMAMGKGTSLDEVKEAIKLPPQAKPARPKLSL
;
A
#
# COMPACT_ATOMS: atom_id res chain seq x y z
N MET A 1 2.47 -16.47 -7.87
CA MET A 1 3.71 -15.69 -7.68
C MET A 1 3.53 -14.36 -8.38
N ILE A 2 3.29 -13.31 -7.60
CA ILE A 2 3.25 -11.94 -8.11
C ILE A 2 4.69 -11.47 -8.41
N GLU A 3 4.87 -10.66 -9.44
CA GLU A 3 6.16 -10.05 -9.73
C GLU A 3 6.53 -9.08 -8.60
N THR A 4 7.74 -9.23 -8.05
CA THR A 4 8.28 -8.30 -7.04
C THR A 4 8.72 -7.02 -7.71
N LEU A 5 8.05 -5.92 -7.39
CA LEU A 5 8.40 -4.60 -7.88
C LEU A 5 9.64 -4.08 -7.15
N SER A 6 10.48 -3.32 -7.86
CA SER A 6 11.50 -2.50 -7.21
C SER A 6 10.83 -1.40 -6.38
N LEU A 7 11.56 -0.84 -5.40
CA LEU A 7 11.07 0.28 -4.60
C LEU A 7 10.65 1.46 -5.48
N GLU A 8 11.45 1.80 -6.49
CA GLU A 8 11.15 2.89 -7.42
C GLU A 8 9.87 2.62 -8.19
N THR A 9 9.67 1.38 -8.65
CA THR A 9 8.48 0.98 -9.39
C THR A 9 7.23 1.01 -8.49
N LEU A 10 7.35 0.55 -7.24
CA LEU A 10 6.29 0.61 -6.25
C LEU A 10 5.89 2.06 -5.94
N VAL A 11 6.88 2.93 -5.68
CA VAL A 11 6.68 4.35 -5.43
C VAL A 11 6.03 5.04 -6.63
N GLN A 12 6.49 4.77 -7.84
CA GLN A 12 5.95 5.37 -9.06
C GLN A 12 4.53 4.90 -9.36
N SER A 13 4.22 3.64 -9.04
CA SER A 13 2.90 3.04 -9.23
C SER A 13 1.88 3.49 -8.19
N SER A 14 2.27 4.25 -7.17
CA SER A 14 1.41 4.70 -6.08
C SER A 14 0.93 6.13 -6.28
N ASP A 15 -0.37 6.37 -6.12
CA ASP A 15 -0.95 7.72 -6.08
C ASP A 15 -0.69 8.43 -4.75
N VAL A 16 -0.72 7.66 -3.65
CA VAL A 16 -0.54 8.12 -2.27
C VAL A 16 0.45 7.21 -1.56
N ILE A 17 1.35 7.80 -0.78
CA ILE A 17 2.23 7.08 0.14
C ILE A 17 2.16 7.80 1.48
N ALA A 18 1.84 7.07 2.54
CA ALA A 18 1.71 7.64 3.88
C ALA A 18 1.96 6.61 4.97
N LEU A 19 2.54 7.08 6.07
CA LEU A 19 2.53 6.36 7.34
C LEU A 19 1.18 6.60 8.01
N VAL A 20 0.49 5.53 8.38
CA VAL A 20 -0.87 5.58 8.93
C VAL A 20 -1.00 4.73 10.18
N ASP A 21 -1.95 5.07 11.04
CA ASP A 21 -2.43 4.18 12.09
C ASP A 21 -3.77 3.57 11.67
N VAL A 22 -3.90 2.26 11.84
CA VAL A 22 -5.14 1.53 11.54
C VAL A 22 -6.10 1.69 12.70
N VAL A 23 -7.20 2.42 12.47
CA VAL A 23 -8.16 2.77 13.53
C VAL A 23 -9.44 1.92 13.51
N GLY A 24 -9.64 1.11 12.46
CA GLY A 24 -10.77 0.19 12.41
C GLY A 24 -10.69 -0.78 11.25
N VAL A 25 -11.04 -2.04 11.50
CA VAL A 25 -11.06 -3.11 10.49
C VAL A 25 -12.39 -3.82 10.54
N LYS A 26 -13.14 -3.83 9.43
CA LYS A 26 -14.48 -4.41 9.37
C LYS A 26 -14.68 -5.25 8.12
N SER A 27 -15.13 -6.50 8.30
CA SER A 27 -15.68 -7.31 7.20
C SER A 27 -17.03 -6.71 6.77
N VAL A 28 -17.14 -6.32 5.50
CA VAL A 28 -18.32 -5.64 4.95
C VAL A 28 -19.10 -6.50 3.96
N GLY A 29 -18.63 -7.71 3.70
CA GLY A 29 -19.31 -8.66 2.84
C GLY A 29 -18.43 -9.82 2.44
N ARG A 30 -18.99 -10.72 1.62
CA ARG A 30 -18.28 -11.84 1.02
C ARG A 30 -18.61 -11.93 -0.45
N MET A 31 -17.59 -12.23 -1.26
CA MET A 31 -17.77 -12.58 -2.67
C MET A 31 -18.33 -14.01 -2.80
N PRO A 32 -18.91 -14.39 -3.95
CA PRO A 32 -19.39 -15.76 -4.18
C PRO A 32 -18.31 -16.85 -3.97
N SER A 33 -17.04 -16.49 -4.17
CA SER A 33 -15.87 -17.34 -3.90
C SER A 33 -15.53 -17.49 -2.40
N LYS A 34 -16.37 -16.99 -1.49
CA LYS A 34 -16.17 -16.94 -0.03
C LYS A 34 -15.04 -16.02 0.45
N VAL A 35 -14.35 -15.32 -0.45
CA VAL A 35 -13.39 -14.26 -0.09
C VAL A 35 -14.12 -13.14 0.64
N GLU A 36 -13.59 -12.71 1.78
CA GLU A 36 -14.16 -11.59 2.52
C GLU A 36 -13.70 -10.26 1.95
N VAL A 37 -14.62 -9.30 1.89
CA VAL A 37 -14.31 -7.91 1.56
C VAL A 37 -14.15 -7.16 2.88
N VAL A 38 -12.98 -6.56 3.08
CA VAL A 38 -12.64 -5.87 4.31
C VAL A 38 -12.51 -4.38 4.03
N ALA A 39 -13.21 -3.57 4.81
CA ALA A 39 -13.04 -2.12 4.86
C ALA A 39 -12.16 -1.76 6.06
N ASN A 40 -11.09 -1.03 5.78
CA ASN A 40 -10.13 -0.57 6.78
C ASN A 40 -10.22 0.95 6.83
N LEU A 41 -10.30 1.49 8.04
CA LEU A 41 -10.20 2.91 8.29
C LEU A 41 -8.82 3.18 8.88
N VAL A 42 -8.11 4.14 8.30
CA VAL A 42 -6.79 4.55 8.78
C VAL A 42 -6.73 6.06 8.94
N THR A 43 -5.87 6.52 9.84
CA THR A 43 -5.58 7.94 10.05
C THR A 43 -4.16 8.22 9.59
N VAL A 44 -3.97 9.25 8.76
CA VAL A 44 -2.66 9.66 8.27
C VAL A 44 -1.85 10.31 9.38
N ASN A 45 -0.65 9.76 9.64
CA ASN A 45 0.32 10.34 10.57
C ASN A 45 1.38 11.16 9.86
N GLU A 46 1.94 10.60 8.78
CA GLU A 46 2.98 11.25 7.99
C GLU A 46 2.67 11.07 6.49
N PRO A 47 2.22 12.13 5.80
CA PRO A 47 2.04 12.09 4.36
C PRO A 47 3.40 12.19 3.66
N LEU A 48 3.68 11.27 2.72
CA LEU A 48 4.93 11.25 1.96
C LEU A 48 4.73 11.58 0.48
N LYS A 49 3.60 11.16 -0.10
CA LYS A 49 3.23 11.42 -1.49
C LYS A 49 1.71 11.54 -1.63
N GLY A 50 1.27 12.36 -2.59
CA GLY A 50 -0.09 12.31 -3.10
C GLY A 50 -1.07 13.32 -2.49
N GLY A 51 -0.63 14.27 -1.67
CA GLY A 51 -1.48 15.39 -1.24
C GLY A 51 -2.55 15.05 -0.20
N VAL A 52 -2.36 14.00 0.59
CA VAL A 52 -3.13 13.74 1.81
C VAL A 52 -2.55 14.54 2.99
N ALA A 53 -3.38 14.85 3.98
CA ALA A 53 -2.98 15.65 5.14
C ALA A 53 -2.84 14.80 6.42
N VAL A 54 -2.03 15.28 7.36
CA VAL A 54 -1.97 14.69 8.72
C VAL A 54 -3.36 14.75 9.37
N GLY A 55 -3.77 13.66 10.00
CA GLY A 55 -5.09 13.50 10.61
C GLY A 55 -6.22 13.14 9.63
N GLU A 56 -5.97 13.15 8.32
CA GLU A 56 -6.96 12.74 7.33
C GLU A 56 -7.30 11.25 7.49
N SER A 57 -8.60 10.93 7.39
CA SER A 57 -9.07 9.54 7.44
C SER A 57 -9.21 8.95 6.04
N LEU A 58 -8.51 7.84 5.79
CA LEU A 58 -8.57 7.13 4.50
C LEU A 58 -9.34 5.82 4.66
N LYS A 59 -10.19 5.51 3.68
CA LYS A 59 -10.89 4.22 3.58
C LYS A 59 -10.13 3.32 2.62
N ILE A 60 -9.68 2.17 3.08
CA ILE A 60 -8.91 1.21 2.28
C ILE A 60 -9.70 -0.09 2.17
N LYS A 61 -9.84 -0.60 0.94
CA LYS A 61 -10.46 -1.89 0.69
C LYS A 61 -9.39 -2.97 0.52
N THR A 62 -9.49 -4.04 1.30
CA THR A 62 -8.67 -5.25 1.16
C THR A 62 -9.56 -6.50 1.13
N TYR A 63 -8.94 -7.67 0.98
CA TYR A 63 -9.63 -8.95 0.90
C TYR A 63 -8.97 -9.98 1.81
N ARG A 64 -9.76 -10.81 2.50
CA ARG A 64 -9.25 -11.95 3.29
C ARG A 64 -9.58 -13.28 2.61
N GLY A 65 -8.65 -14.22 2.70
CA GLY A 65 -8.73 -15.52 2.03
C GLY A 65 -8.15 -15.51 0.61
N ILE A 66 -7.38 -14.48 0.25
CA ILE A 66 -6.54 -14.45 -0.96
C ILE A 66 -5.08 -14.37 -0.50
N GLU A 67 -4.23 -15.22 -1.08
CA GLU A 67 -2.77 -15.16 -0.92
C GLU A 67 -2.23 -13.79 -1.36
N ASP A 68 -1.17 -13.30 -0.72
CA ASP A 68 -0.54 -12.00 -1.03
C ASP A 68 -1.47 -10.76 -0.88
N ASN A 69 -2.61 -10.88 -0.18
CA ASN A 69 -3.42 -9.71 0.19
C ASN A 69 -2.92 -9.08 1.51
N PRO A 70 -2.90 -7.74 1.62
CA PRO A 70 -2.59 -7.05 2.87
C PRO A 70 -3.55 -7.40 4.00
N ASP A 71 -3.01 -7.64 5.19
CA ASP A 71 -3.79 -7.81 6.42
C ASP A 71 -3.54 -6.64 7.35
N LEU A 72 -4.44 -5.65 7.32
CA LEU A 72 -4.39 -4.53 8.24
C LEU A 72 -4.98 -4.95 9.59
N VAL A 73 -4.25 -4.63 10.66
CA VAL A 73 -4.63 -4.96 12.03
C VAL A 73 -4.93 -3.68 12.77
N GLU A 74 -6.09 -3.60 13.41
CA GLU A 74 -6.47 -2.44 14.21
C GLU A 74 -5.47 -2.18 15.34
N GLY A 75 -5.13 -0.90 15.57
CA GLY A 75 -4.09 -0.48 16.51
C GLY A 75 -2.66 -0.57 15.98
N SER A 76 -2.44 -1.09 14.77
CA SER A 76 -1.11 -1.15 14.16
C SER A 76 -0.76 0.14 13.39
N ARG A 77 0.54 0.41 13.29
CA ARG A 77 1.11 1.44 12.42
C ARG A 77 1.67 0.80 11.16
N VAL A 78 1.42 1.40 10.01
CA VAL A 78 1.76 0.81 8.71
C VAL A 78 2.18 1.91 7.73
N LEU A 79 3.23 1.68 6.95
CA LEU A 79 3.49 2.45 5.73
C LEU A 79 2.72 1.83 4.57
N LEU A 80 1.93 2.65 3.88
CA LEU A 80 1.08 2.19 2.79
C LEU A 80 1.39 2.89 1.47
N PHE A 81 1.42 2.09 0.41
CA PHE A 81 1.49 2.47 -0.99
C PHE A 81 0.12 2.25 -1.60
N LEU A 82 -0.56 3.32 -2.02
CA LEU A 82 -1.98 3.31 -2.33
C LEU A 82 -2.26 3.86 -3.73
N ASN A 83 -3.23 3.23 -4.40
CA ASN A 83 -3.92 3.78 -5.56
C ASN A 83 -5.28 4.33 -5.16
N ARG A 84 -5.68 5.43 -5.81
CA ARG A 84 -7.03 5.98 -5.71
C ARG A 84 -8.00 5.11 -6.51
N ALA A 85 -9.09 4.72 -5.87
CA ALA A 85 -10.30 4.26 -6.52
C ALA A 85 -11.43 5.24 -6.19
N ASP A 86 -12.57 5.12 -6.87
CA ASP A 86 -13.67 6.11 -6.84
C ASP A 86 -13.98 6.68 -5.44
N ASN A 87 -14.15 5.81 -4.44
CA ASN A 87 -14.54 6.20 -3.08
C ASN A 87 -13.68 5.57 -1.97
N HIS A 88 -12.57 4.93 -2.33
CA HIS A 88 -11.66 4.25 -1.41
C HIS A 88 -10.27 4.16 -2.02
N TYR A 89 -9.31 3.69 -1.24
CA TYR A 89 -7.97 3.37 -1.69
C TYR A 89 -7.77 1.86 -1.76
N THR A 90 -6.88 1.43 -2.65
CA THR A 90 -6.42 0.05 -2.75
C THR A 90 -4.91 0.01 -2.58
N VAL A 91 -4.39 -1.02 -1.93
CA VAL A 91 -2.95 -1.20 -1.75
C VAL A 91 -2.30 -1.62 -3.08
N VAL A 92 -1.21 -0.95 -3.44
CA VAL A 92 -0.45 -1.23 -4.66
C VAL A 92 0.20 -2.60 -4.55
N ASN A 93 -0.05 -3.44 -5.55
CA ASN A 93 0.54 -4.77 -5.70
C ASN A 93 0.46 -5.67 -4.44
N GLY A 94 -0.67 -5.61 -3.73
CA GLY A 94 -0.95 -6.48 -2.59
C GLY A 94 0.02 -6.25 -1.42
N VAL A 95 0.56 -7.34 -0.85
CA VAL A 95 1.50 -7.29 0.29
C VAL A 95 2.74 -6.43 0.04
N GLN A 96 3.11 -6.18 -1.22
CA GLN A 96 4.27 -5.34 -1.53
C GLN A 96 4.04 -3.86 -1.20
N GLY A 97 2.79 -3.38 -1.20
CA GLY A 97 2.45 -2.01 -0.83
C GLY A 97 2.03 -1.84 0.64
N TRP A 98 2.15 -2.89 1.45
CA TRP A 98 1.73 -2.93 2.85
C TRP A 98 2.92 -3.29 3.75
N TRP A 99 3.47 -2.29 4.43
CA TRP A 99 4.66 -2.45 5.26
C TRP A 99 4.33 -2.12 6.72
N PRO A 100 4.01 -3.12 7.56
CA PRO A 100 3.80 -2.90 8.99
C PRO A 100 5.05 -2.32 9.64
N VAL A 101 4.84 -1.51 10.67
CA VAL A 101 5.91 -0.94 11.47
C VAL A 101 5.94 -1.64 12.82
N ASP A 102 7.10 -2.12 13.23
CA ASP A 102 7.30 -2.73 14.54
C ASP A 102 7.46 -1.67 15.65
N GLU A 103 7.65 -2.14 16.89
CA GLU A 103 7.83 -1.29 18.07
C GLU A 103 9.11 -0.43 18.01
N ASP A 104 10.12 -0.87 17.24
CA ASP A 104 11.37 -0.15 17.02
C ASP A 104 11.26 0.88 15.87
N GLY A 105 10.10 0.99 15.21
CA GLY A 105 9.91 1.86 14.06
C GLY A 105 10.44 1.30 12.74
N LYS A 106 10.78 0.01 12.67
CA LYS A 106 11.32 -0.65 11.48
C LYS A 106 10.19 -1.22 10.63
N PHE A 107 10.36 -1.17 9.31
CA PHE A 107 9.44 -1.80 8.38
C PHE A 107 9.59 -3.32 8.40
N MET A 108 8.45 -3.99 8.33
CA MET A 108 8.30 -5.45 8.32
C MET A 108 7.82 -5.94 6.94
N ALA A 109 7.61 -7.26 6.82
CA ALA A 109 7.19 -7.91 5.58
C ALA A 109 8.11 -7.53 4.40
N MET A 110 7.54 -7.10 3.28
CA MET A 110 8.29 -6.74 2.06
C MET A 110 9.09 -5.43 2.20
N GLY A 111 8.84 -4.63 3.23
CA GLY A 111 9.62 -3.43 3.54
C GLY A 111 10.86 -3.69 4.39
N LYS A 112 11.09 -4.94 4.82
CA LYS A 112 12.17 -5.28 5.76
C LYS A 112 13.54 -4.88 5.21
N GLY A 113 14.28 -4.12 6.02
CA GLY A 113 15.62 -3.63 5.66
C GLY A 113 15.61 -2.34 4.85
N THR A 114 14.45 -1.82 4.47
CA THR A 114 14.30 -0.46 3.92
C THR A 114 14.04 0.53 5.04
N SER A 115 14.63 1.71 4.93
CA SER A 115 14.42 2.85 5.82
C SER A 115 13.41 3.85 5.26
N LEU A 116 12.82 4.67 6.11
CA LEU A 116 11.92 5.74 5.67
C LEU A 116 12.63 6.76 4.77
N ASP A 117 13.92 7.02 5.01
CA ASP A 117 14.71 7.94 4.21
C ASP A 117 14.92 7.42 2.79
N GLU A 118 15.18 6.12 2.62
CA GLU A 118 15.26 5.49 1.28
C GLU A 118 13.93 5.61 0.52
N VAL A 119 12.79 5.47 1.20
CA VAL A 119 11.47 5.69 0.58
C VAL A 119 11.32 7.15 0.16
N LYS A 120 11.72 8.11 1.01
CA LYS A 120 11.67 9.54 0.71
C LYS A 120 12.58 9.92 -0.47
N GLU A 121 13.76 9.33 -0.57
CA GLU A 121 14.64 9.52 -1.72
C GLU A 121 14.04 8.93 -2.99
N ALA A 122 13.48 7.71 -2.94
CA ALA A 122 12.81 7.09 -4.08
C ALA A 122 11.61 7.91 -4.60
N ILE A 123 10.89 8.62 -3.72
CA ILE A 123 9.79 9.52 -4.10
C ILE A 123 10.28 10.74 -4.91
N LYS A 124 11.49 11.23 -4.65
CA LYS A 124 12.06 12.39 -5.35
C LYS A 124 12.57 12.04 -6.75
N LEU A 125 12.83 10.76 -7.01
CA LEU A 125 13.34 10.32 -8.31
C LEU A 125 12.28 10.55 -9.40
N PRO A 126 12.69 11.06 -10.58
CA PRO A 126 11.77 11.21 -11.69
C PRO A 126 11.22 9.83 -12.13
N PRO A 127 10.01 9.78 -12.72
CA PRO A 127 9.46 8.54 -13.26
C PRO A 127 10.46 7.91 -14.23
N GLN A 128 10.82 6.65 -13.99
CA GLN A 128 11.68 5.92 -14.91
C GLN A 128 10.89 5.66 -16.20
N ALA A 129 11.57 5.76 -17.35
CA ALA A 129 10.94 5.44 -18.62
C ALA A 129 10.47 3.98 -18.58
N LYS A 130 9.16 3.75 -18.76
CA LYS A 130 8.64 2.38 -18.89
C LYS A 130 9.37 1.71 -20.06
N PRO A 131 9.94 0.50 -19.88
CA PRO A 131 10.53 -0.21 -21.00
C PRO A 131 9.47 -0.34 -22.11
N ALA A 132 9.85 0.00 -23.34
CA ALA A 132 8.96 -0.10 -24.48
C ALA A 132 8.44 -1.54 -24.56
N ARG A 133 7.11 -1.72 -24.54
CA ARG A 133 6.53 -3.06 -24.75
C ARG A 133 7.12 -3.61 -26.06
N PRO A 134 7.67 -4.84 -26.07
CA PRO A 134 8.03 -5.48 -27.31
C PRO A 134 6.77 -5.50 -28.18
N LYS A 135 6.89 -5.02 -29.43
CA LYS A 135 5.83 -5.23 -30.41
C LYS A 135 5.73 -6.74 -30.61
N LEU A 136 4.71 -7.37 -30.06
CA LEU A 136 4.30 -8.71 -30.46
C LEU A 136 3.91 -8.62 -31.93
N SER A 137 4.79 -9.05 -32.82
CA SER A 137 4.43 -9.38 -34.20
C SER A 137 3.53 -10.61 -34.13
N LEU A 138 2.27 -10.46 -34.54
CA LEU A 138 1.34 -11.55 -34.80
C LEU A 138 1.78 -12.36 -36.03
#